data_AF-A0A9D5MQR3-F1
#
_entry.id   AF-A0A9D5MQR3-F1
#
_cell.length_a   1.000
_cell.length_b   1.000
_cell.length_c   1.000
_cell.angle_alpha   90.00
_cell.angle_beta   90.00
_cell.angle_gamma   90.00
#
_symmetry.space_group_name_H-M   'P 1'
#
loop_
_entity.id
_entity.type
_entity.pdbx_description
1 polymer ?
#
loop_
_entity_poly.entity_id
_entity_poly.type
_entity_poly.pdbx_seq_one_letter_code
_entity_poly.pdbx_strand_id
1 'polypeptide(L)'
;MRNNKGFSLVELIIVIAIMAILVGVMAPQLIKYIEKTNVSSDTQLCDTVKSAVTTAVMDPTVLNDADSKTEIDTWDEWTAVDGLTGDSEVEKAIQDTCGVENGSDMANFDQKLKSWNNSGSVEFCVVSSNSVHVRVTNSDATGLKGEGDGYSNADWIYVD
;
A
#
# COMPACT_ATOMS: atom_id res chain seq x y z
N MET A 1 -27.70 -48.69 27.34
CA MET A 1 -27.92 -48.91 25.89
C MET A 1 -27.36 -47.71 25.14
N ARG A 2 -26.20 -47.82 24.51
CA ARG A 2 -25.56 -46.72 23.77
C ARG A 2 -25.94 -46.85 22.30
N ASN A 3 -26.77 -45.93 21.83
CA ASN A 3 -27.23 -45.87 20.45
C ASN A 3 -26.17 -45.15 19.60
N ASN A 4 -25.09 -45.83 19.25
CA ASN A 4 -24.12 -45.32 18.29
C ASN A 4 -24.70 -45.49 16.88
N LYS A 5 -25.57 -44.56 16.48
CA LYS A 5 -25.84 -44.32 15.06
C LYS A 5 -24.63 -43.59 14.50
N GLY A 6 -23.59 -44.37 14.17
CA GLY A 6 -22.46 -43.86 13.40
C GLY A 6 -22.97 -43.35 12.05
N PHE A 7 -22.41 -42.22 11.60
CA PHE A 7 -22.65 -41.66 10.27
C PHE A 7 -22.54 -42.76 9.21
N SER A 8 -23.50 -42.82 8.29
CA SER A 8 -23.43 -43.80 7.22
C SER A 8 -22.26 -43.48 6.30
N LEU A 9 -21.55 -44.50 5.83
CA LEU A 9 -20.46 -44.34 4.86
C LEU A 9 -20.96 -43.63 3.59
N VAL A 10 -22.24 -43.81 3.24
CA VAL A 10 -22.88 -43.12 2.10
C VAL A 10 -23.06 -41.62 2.35
N GLU A 11 -23.35 -41.22 3.58
CA GLU A 11 -23.50 -39.81 3.93
C GLU A 11 -22.15 -39.11 3.85
N LEU A 12 -21.07 -39.80 4.22
CA LEU A 12 -19.72 -39.26 4.15
C LEU A 12 -19.22 -39.05 2.70
N ILE A 13 -19.48 -40.00 1.79
CA ILE A 13 -19.02 -39.87 0.39
C ILE A 13 -19.75 -38.75 -0.36
N ILE A 14 -21.03 -38.53 -0.06
CA ILE A 14 -21.80 -37.44 -0.69
C ILE A 14 -21.28 -36.09 -0.20
N VAL A 15 -20.91 -35.99 1.09
CA VAL A 15 -20.36 -34.76 1.67
C VAL A 15 -19.03 -34.36 1.02
N ILE A 16 -18.09 -35.30 0.86
CA ILE A 16 -16.81 -34.99 0.19
C ILE A 16 -17.02 -34.63 -1.29
N ALA A 17 -18.01 -35.24 -1.95
CA ALA A 17 -18.33 -34.96 -3.35
C ALA A 17 -18.84 -33.52 -3.54
N ILE A 18 -19.75 -33.05 -2.68
CA ILE A 18 -20.23 -31.68 -2.76
C ILE A 18 -19.16 -30.66 -2.35
N MET A 19 -18.34 -30.96 -1.32
CA MET A 19 -17.24 -30.07 -0.92
C MET A 19 -16.21 -29.92 -2.03
N ALA A 20 -15.92 -30.99 -2.78
CA ALA A 20 -14.99 -30.93 -3.92
C ALA A 20 -15.50 -30.00 -5.03
N ILE A 21 -16.79 -30.06 -5.37
CA ILE A 21 -17.39 -29.17 -6.38
C ILE A 21 -17.34 -27.70 -5.91
N LEU A 22 -17.70 -27.44 -4.65
CA LEU A 22 -17.70 -26.09 -4.08
C LEU A 22 -16.29 -25.48 -4.10
N VAL A 23 -15.26 -26.22 -3.68
CA VAL A 23 -13.87 -25.71 -3.72
C VAL A 23 -13.42 -25.47 -5.16
N GLY A 24 -13.79 -26.33 -6.10
CA GLY A 24 -13.42 -26.21 -7.51
C GLY A 24 -13.90 -24.90 -8.17
N VAL A 25 -15.12 -24.45 -7.85
CA VAL A 25 -15.65 -23.18 -8.40
C VAL A 25 -15.18 -21.94 -7.64
N MET A 26 -14.91 -22.07 -6.34
CA MET A 26 -14.53 -20.92 -5.50
C MET A 26 -13.06 -20.52 -5.64
N ALA A 27 -12.16 -21.45 -5.94
CA ALA A 27 -10.72 -21.18 -5.95
C ALA A 27 -10.30 -20.01 -6.88
N PRO A 28 -10.76 -19.90 -8.14
CA PRO A 28 -10.38 -18.78 -9.01
C PRO A 28 -10.91 -17.42 -8.53
N GLN A 29 -12.11 -17.41 -7.95
CA GLN A 29 -12.72 -16.19 -7.44
C GLN A 29 -12.02 -15.71 -6.16
N LEU A 30 -11.61 -16.64 -5.30
CA LEU A 30 -10.87 -16.34 -4.09
C LEU A 30 -9.50 -15.70 -4.39
N ILE A 31 -8.76 -16.22 -5.37
CA ILE A 31 -7.45 -15.67 -5.77
C ILE A 31 -7.57 -14.21 -6.23
N LYS A 32 -8.52 -13.92 -7.13
CA LYS A 32 -8.77 -12.54 -7.60
C LYS A 32 -9.17 -11.59 -6.47
N TYR A 33 -9.95 -12.10 -5.51
CA TYR A 33 -10.36 -11.29 -4.37
C TYR A 33 -9.17 -10.98 -3.45
N ILE A 34 -8.28 -11.94 -3.20
CA ILE A 34 -7.06 -11.74 -2.40
C ILE A 34 -6.18 -10.65 -3.04
N GLU A 35 -5.93 -10.73 -4.35
CA GLU A 35 -5.17 -9.69 -5.07
C GLU A 35 -5.81 -8.31 -4.91
N LYS A 36 -7.13 -8.21 -5.11
CA LYS A 36 -7.86 -6.96 -4.92
C LYS A 36 -7.77 -6.43 -3.48
N THR A 37 -7.83 -7.31 -2.47
CA THR A 37 -7.68 -6.90 -1.07
C THR A 37 -6.27 -6.44 -0.73
N ASN A 38 -5.25 -7.02 -1.38
CA ASN A 38 -3.87 -6.60 -1.23
C ASN A 38 -3.64 -5.22 -1.85
N VAL A 39 -4.11 -5.02 -3.09
CA VAL A 39 -4.09 -3.70 -3.74
C VAL A 39 -4.81 -2.66 -2.87
N SER A 40 -6.00 -2.99 -2.35
CA SER A 40 -6.74 -2.06 -1.48
C SER A 40 -6.00 -1.74 -0.18
N SER A 41 -5.21 -2.66 0.37
CA SER A 41 -4.38 -2.39 1.56
C SER A 41 -3.25 -1.44 1.21
N ASP A 42 -2.57 -1.67 0.09
CA ASP A 42 -1.45 -0.85 -0.38
C ASP A 42 -1.92 0.57 -0.75
N THR A 43 -3.11 0.66 -1.31
CA THR A 43 -3.85 1.89 -1.62
C THR A 43 -4.10 2.72 -0.36
N GLN A 44 -4.52 2.10 0.76
CA GLN A 44 -4.69 2.80 2.04
C GLN A 44 -3.37 3.30 2.64
N LEU A 45 -2.27 2.55 2.44
CA LEU A 45 -0.94 3.02 2.84
C LEU A 45 -0.55 4.27 2.05
N CYS A 46 -0.80 4.27 0.73
CA CYS A 46 -0.54 5.43 -0.13
C CYS A 46 -1.38 6.65 0.29
N ASP A 47 -2.66 6.46 0.66
CA ASP A 47 -3.51 7.55 1.17
C ASP A 47 -2.95 8.18 2.45
N THR A 48 -2.43 7.32 3.34
CA THR A 48 -1.81 7.78 4.59
C THR A 48 -0.61 8.66 4.29
N VAL A 49 0.26 8.23 3.38
CA VAL A 49 1.43 9.02 2.94
C VAL A 49 1.00 10.31 2.24
N LYS A 50 0.02 10.26 1.32
CA LYS A 50 -0.48 11.44 0.60
C LYS A 50 -0.99 12.49 1.58
N SER A 51 -1.78 12.08 2.57
CA SER A 51 -2.29 12.96 3.61
C SER A 51 -1.17 13.54 4.47
N ALA A 52 -0.17 12.74 4.83
CA ALA A 52 0.96 13.18 5.63
C ALA A 52 1.80 14.23 4.90
N VAL A 53 2.20 13.94 3.66
CA VAL A 53 3.01 14.85 2.84
C VAL A 53 2.24 16.15 2.54
N THR A 54 0.96 16.05 2.15
CA THR A 54 0.14 17.25 1.89
C THR A 54 0.01 18.13 3.13
N THR A 55 -0.17 17.52 4.30
CA THR A 55 -0.28 18.27 5.57
C THR A 55 1.05 18.92 5.93
N ALA A 56 2.17 18.18 5.82
CA ALA A 56 3.49 18.66 6.17
C ALA A 56 3.95 19.82 5.28
N VAL A 57 3.73 19.74 3.97
CA VAL A 57 4.09 20.81 3.01
C VAL A 57 3.29 22.10 3.24
N MET A 58 2.13 22.02 3.88
CA MET A 58 1.29 23.17 4.23
C MET A 58 1.51 23.66 5.68
N ASP A 59 2.33 22.98 6.48
CA ASP A 59 2.55 23.31 7.88
C ASP A 59 3.37 24.62 8.02
N PRO A 60 2.90 25.62 8.80
CA PRO A 60 3.63 26.87 8.99
C PRO A 60 5.01 26.68 9.64
N THR A 61 5.22 25.65 10.45
CA THR A 61 6.53 25.36 11.06
C THR A 61 7.53 24.93 10.00
N VAL A 62 7.12 23.99 9.14
CA VAL A 62 7.87 23.53 7.96
C VAL A 62 8.15 24.67 6.98
N LEU A 63 7.15 25.50 6.69
CA LEU A 63 7.28 26.64 5.77
C LEU A 63 8.18 27.78 6.31
N ASN A 64 8.46 27.79 7.61
CA ASN A 64 9.41 28.73 8.21
C ASN A 64 10.81 28.14 8.36
N ASP A 65 11.00 26.85 8.07
CA ASP A 65 12.29 26.18 8.08
C ASP A 65 12.94 26.21 6.68
N ALA A 66 14.17 26.72 6.60
CA ALA A 66 14.83 26.93 5.31
C ALA A 66 15.32 25.62 4.68
N ASP A 67 15.74 24.67 5.51
CA ASP A 67 16.25 23.37 5.07
C ASP A 67 15.10 22.53 4.51
N SER A 68 13.97 22.46 5.24
CA SER A 68 12.76 21.77 4.80
C SER A 68 12.20 22.31 3.50
N LYS A 69 12.24 23.64 3.28
CA LYS A 69 11.81 24.22 2.00
C LYS A 69 12.71 23.81 0.85
N THR A 70 14.02 23.83 1.07
CA THR A 70 15.00 23.41 0.07
C THR A 70 14.81 21.94 -0.30
N GLU A 71 14.46 21.11 0.69
CA GLU A 71 14.16 19.70 0.49
C GLU A 71 12.86 19.49 -0.28
N ILE A 72 11.77 20.18 0.08
CA ILE A 72 10.50 20.13 -0.65
C ILE A 72 10.68 20.51 -2.13
N ASP A 73 11.54 21.48 -2.43
CA ASP A 73 11.85 21.89 -3.81
C ASP A 73 12.51 20.75 -4.64
N THR A 74 13.05 19.70 -4.00
CA THR A 74 13.60 18.51 -4.68
C THR A 74 12.59 17.39 -4.89
N TRP A 75 11.39 17.50 -4.30
CA TRP A 75 10.35 16.49 -4.38
C TRP A 75 9.44 16.67 -5.62
N ASP A 76 9.88 17.42 -6.63
CA ASP A 76 9.22 17.48 -7.94
C ASP A 76 9.40 16.18 -8.74
N GLU A 77 10.40 15.36 -8.37
CA GLU A 77 10.59 13.98 -8.80
C GLU A 77 10.15 12.96 -7.72
N TRP A 78 10.07 11.69 -8.11
CA TRP A 78 9.65 10.61 -7.21
C TRP A 78 10.69 10.37 -6.11
N THR A 79 10.24 10.49 -4.87
CA THR A 79 11.03 10.28 -3.66
C THR A 79 10.46 9.10 -2.89
N ALA A 80 11.32 8.17 -2.51
CA ALA A 80 10.93 7.00 -1.71
C ALA A 80 10.67 7.41 -0.25
N VAL A 81 9.59 6.88 0.32
CA VAL A 81 9.20 7.16 1.71
C VAL A 81 10.22 6.57 2.70
N ASP A 82 10.88 5.47 2.36
CA ASP A 82 11.90 4.85 3.19
C ASP A 82 13.12 5.74 3.44
N GLY A 83 13.35 6.73 2.58
CA GLY A 83 14.41 7.71 2.67
C GLY A 83 14.14 8.86 3.64
N LEU A 84 12.91 9.01 4.15
CA LEU A 84 12.55 10.09 5.09
C LEU A 84 13.05 9.75 6.49
N THR A 85 14.32 10.04 6.79
CA THR A 85 15.00 9.58 8.02
C THR A 85 14.74 10.44 9.26
N GLY A 86 14.09 11.59 9.11
CA GLY A 86 13.71 12.50 10.20
C GLY A 86 14.75 13.58 10.46
N ASP A 87 15.57 13.87 9.45
CA ASP A 87 16.67 14.82 9.53
C ASP A 87 16.19 16.27 9.40
N SER A 88 15.06 16.49 8.70
CA SER A 88 14.41 17.79 8.55
C SER A 88 13.07 17.89 9.30
N GLU A 89 12.56 19.12 9.46
CA GLU A 89 11.26 19.34 10.11
C GLU A 89 10.09 18.82 9.26
N VAL A 90 10.20 18.86 7.92
CA VAL A 90 9.18 18.28 7.03
C VAL A 90 9.11 16.76 7.17
N GLU A 91 10.26 16.08 7.24
CA GLU A 91 10.29 14.63 7.42
C GLU A 91 9.69 14.21 8.77
N LYS A 92 10.00 14.94 9.84
CA LYS A 92 9.38 14.70 11.16
C LYS A 92 7.88 14.90 11.14
N ALA A 93 7.38 15.96 10.50
CA ALA A 93 5.95 16.21 10.36
C ALA A 93 5.25 15.08 9.58
N ILE A 94 5.90 14.53 8.55
CA ILE A 94 5.40 13.36 7.81
C ILE A 94 5.39 12.12 8.70
N GLN A 95 6.48 11.85 9.43
CA GLN A 95 6.59 10.70 10.33
C GLN A 95 5.53 10.72 11.44
N ASP A 96 5.32 11.89 12.06
CA ASP A 96 4.30 12.10 13.09
C ASP A 96 2.90 11.80 12.54
N THR A 97 2.59 12.30 11.34
CA THR A 97 1.29 12.06 10.69
C THR A 97 1.11 10.60 10.25
N CYS A 98 2.20 9.94 9.85
CA CYS A 98 2.23 8.52 9.52
C CYS A 98 2.24 7.59 10.75
N GLY A 99 2.33 8.14 11.96
CA GLY A 99 2.35 7.38 13.21
C GLY A 99 3.64 6.59 13.40
N VAL A 100 4.78 7.17 13.01
CA VAL A 100 6.10 6.54 13.10
C VAL A 100 6.96 7.24 14.16
N GLU A 101 7.48 6.45 15.10
CA GLU A 101 8.23 6.96 16.26
C GLU A 101 9.73 7.15 15.96
N ASN A 102 10.31 6.34 15.07
CA ASN A 102 11.70 6.50 14.62
C ASN A 102 11.71 6.63 13.10
N GLY A 103 12.41 7.62 12.54
CA GLY A 103 12.42 7.84 11.09
C GLY A 103 12.89 6.63 10.27
N SER A 104 13.80 5.81 10.81
CA SER A 104 14.21 4.54 10.20
C SER A 104 13.06 3.54 10.00
N ASP A 105 11.96 3.67 10.75
CA ASP A 105 10.79 2.82 10.62
C ASP A 105 9.92 3.20 9.41
N MET A 106 10.21 4.30 8.71
CA MET A 106 9.58 4.59 7.40
C MET A 106 9.86 3.48 6.39
N ALA A 107 11.03 2.82 6.46
CA ALA A 107 11.35 1.64 5.64
C ALA A 107 10.37 0.46 5.84
N ASN A 108 9.57 0.47 6.91
CA ASN A 108 8.53 -0.54 7.12
C ASN A 108 7.31 -0.33 6.22
N PHE A 109 7.13 0.83 5.57
CA PHE A 109 6.03 1.03 4.62
C PHE A 109 6.15 0.10 3.41
N ASP A 110 7.36 -0.06 2.87
CA ASP A 110 7.65 -0.97 1.77
C ASP A 110 7.38 -2.44 2.16
N GLN A 111 7.69 -2.79 3.41
CA GLN A 111 7.42 -4.12 3.96
C GLN A 111 5.93 -4.38 4.21
N LYS A 112 5.09 -3.34 4.29
CA LYS A 112 3.64 -3.46 4.44
C LYS A 112 2.94 -3.72 3.11
N LEU A 113 3.63 -3.56 1.97
CA LEU A 113 3.07 -3.79 0.63
C LEU A 113 2.80 -5.27 0.37
N LYS A 114 1.53 -5.60 0.15
CA LYS A 114 1.06 -6.98 -0.03
C LYS A 114 0.86 -7.37 -1.49
N SER A 115 0.59 -6.41 -2.37
CA SER A 115 0.45 -6.66 -3.82
C SER A 115 1.75 -7.24 -4.41
N TRP A 116 2.89 -6.83 -3.85
CA TRP A 116 4.22 -7.07 -4.41
C TRP A 116 5.12 -8.03 -3.62
N ASN A 117 4.58 -8.81 -2.67
CA ASN A 117 5.40 -9.64 -1.77
C ASN A 117 6.61 -8.86 -1.22
N ASN A 118 6.39 -7.63 -0.76
CA ASN A 118 7.41 -6.75 -0.19
C ASN A 118 8.56 -6.36 -1.16
N SER A 119 8.30 -6.35 -2.48
CA SER A 119 9.30 -6.00 -3.51
C SER A 119 9.06 -4.66 -4.21
N GLY A 120 8.07 -3.89 -3.76
CA GLY A 120 7.80 -2.52 -4.23
C GLY A 120 8.25 -1.49 -3.19
N SER A 121 8.34 -0.24 -3.61
CA SER A 121 8.59 0.91 -2.73
C SER A 121 7.45 1.91 -2.84
N VAL A 122 7.08 2.52 -1.71
CA VAL A 122 6.11 3.62 -1.70
C VAL A 122 6.86 4.91 -1.99
N GLU A 123 6.46 5.59 -3.06
CA GLU A 123 7.09 6.83 -3.50
C GLU A 123 6.05 7.93 -3.63
N PHE A 124 6.47 9.17 -3.41
CA PHE A 124 5.65 10.36 -3.57
C PHE A 124 6.35 11.43 -4.42
N CYS A 125 5.58 12.35 -4.97
CA CYS A 125 6.09 13.60 -5.52
C CYS A 125 5.12 14.75 -5.25
N VAL A 126 5.67 15.95 -5.10
CA VAL A 126 4.98 17.19 -4.78
C VAL A 126 5.00 18.08 -6.03
N VAL A 127 3.89 18.12 -6.75
CA VAL A 127 3.74 18.97 -7.95
C VAL A 127 3.42 20.41 -7.56
N SER A 128 2.67 20.58 -6.47
CA SER A 128 2.44 21.85 -5.79
C SER A 128 2.02 21.57 -4.34
N SER A 129 1.95 22.60 -3.50
CA SER A 129 1.56 22.44 -2.09
C SER A 129 0.21 21.75 -1.87
N ASN A 130 -0.67 21.75 -2.88
CA ASN A 130 -2.00 21.15 -2.82
C ASN A 130 -2.17 19.97 -3.78
N SER A 131 -1.09 19.52 -4.41
CA SER A 131 -1.08 18.42 -5.39
C SER A 131 0.11 17.51 -5.11
N VAL A 132 -0.16 16.47 -4.31
CA VAL A 132 0.79 15.40 -3.98
C VAL A 132 0.32 14.13 -4.65
N HIS A 133 1.22 13.46 -5.36
CA HIS A 133 0.97 12.14 -5.94
C HIS A 133 1.75 11.09 -5.16
N VAL A 134 1.17 9.90 -5.04
CA VAL A 134 1.80 8.75 -4.39
C VAL A 134 1.61 7.52 -5.28
N ARG A 135 2.63 6.66 -5.33
CA ARG A 135 2.62 5.41 -6.09
C ARG A 135 3.30 4.29 -5.32
N VAL A 136 3.08 3.08 -5.81
CA VAL A 136 3.91 1.92 -5.51
C VAL A 136 4.76 1.61 -6.74
N THR A 137 6.07 1.45 -6.59
CA THR A 137 6.93 1.12 -7.72
C THR A 137 6.52 -0.18 -8.38
N ASN A 138 6.77 -0.27 -9.69
CA ASN A 138 6.46 -1.41 -10.54
C ASN A 138 4.95 -1.73 -10.70
N SER A 139 4.06 -1.06 -9.97
CA SER A 139 2.61 -1.24 -10.10
C SER A 139 2.03 -0.54 -11.33
N ASP A 140 0.96 -1.13 -11.89
CA ASP A 140 0.17 -0.49 -12.94
C ASP A 140 -0.82 0.53 -12.36
N ALA A 141 -1.57 1.22 -13.24
CA ALA A 141 -2.61 2.19 -12.86
C ALA A 141 -3.70 1.62 -11.93
N THR A 142 -3.81 0.31 -11.82
CA THR A 142 -4.78 -0.39 -10.96
C THR A 142 -4.15 -0.93 -9.68
N GLY A 143 -2.86 -0.66 -9.43
CA GLY A 143 -2.08 -1.19 -8.31
C GLY A 143 -1.69 -2.66 -8.44
N LEU A 144 -2.04 -3.30 -9.56
CA LEU A 144 -1.69 -4.69 -9.87
C LEU A 144 -0.25 -4.77 -10.38
N LYS A 145 0.25 -6.01 -10.45
CA LYS A 145 1.62 -6.28 -10.88
C LYS A 145 1.81 -5.86 -12.34
N GLY A 146 2.55 -4.78 -12.55
CA GLY A 146 2.88 -4.31 -13.88
C GLY A 146 4.04 -5.07 -14.51
N GLU A 147 3.91 -5.49 -15.78
CA GLU A 147 5.01 -6.03 -16.56
C GLU A 147 5.68 -4.91 -17.36
N GLY A 148 6.83 -4.41 -16.89
CA GLY A 148 7.83 -3.75 -17.73
C GLY A 148 8.14 -2.28 -17.44
N ASP A 149 9.38 -1.91 -17.81
CA ASP A 149 9.97 -0.56 -17.79
C ASP A 149 9.21 0.38 -18.75
N GLY A 150 8.02 0.85 -18.35
CA GLY A 150 7.17 1.62 -19.27
C GLY A 150 5.91 2.23 -18.68
N TYR A 151 5.70 2.18 -17.37
CA TYR A 151 4.62 2.92 -16.72
C TYR A 151 4.96 4.40 -16.78
N SER A 152 4.32 5.11 -17.71
CA SER A 152 4.50 6.55 -17.86
C SER A 152 4.10 7.24 -16.54
N ASN A 153 4.75 8.36 -16.24
CA ASN A 153 4.47 9.26 -15.12
C ASN A 153 2.99 9.76 -15.02
N ALA A 154 2.04 9.21 -15.78
CA ALA A 154 0.63 9.55 -15.84
C ALA A 154 -0.32 8.47 -15.27
N ASP A 155 0.15 7.26 -14.96
CA ASP A 155 -0.68 6.18 -14.41
C ASP A 155 -0.54 6.17 -12.87
N TRP A 156 -1.09 7.22 -12.27
CA TRP A 156 -1.07 7.47 -10.84
C TRP A 156 -2.12 6.62 -10.11
N ILE A 157 -1.79 6.08 -8.93
CA ILE A 157 -2.80 5.43 -8.07
C ILE A 157 -3.73 6.48 -7.43
N TYR A 158 -3.28 7.74 -7.32
CA TYR A 158 -4.06 8.83 -6.72
C TYR A 158 -3.80 10.20 -7.36
N VAL A 159 -4.53 10.51 -8.44
CA VAL A 159 -4.78 11.89 -8.84
C VAL A 159 -6.22 12.25 -8.54
N ASP A 160 -6.34 13.08 -7.52
CA ASP A 160 -7.41 14.05 -7.34
C ASP A 160 -6.82 15.21 -6.53
#